data_AF-A0A523UL56-F1
#
_entry.id   AF-A0A523UL56-F1
#
_cell.length_a   1.000
_cell.length_b   1.000
_cell.length_c   1.000
_cell.angle_alpha   90.00
_cell.angle_beta   90.00
_cell.angle_gamma   90.00
#
_symmetry.space_group_name_H-M   'P 1'
#
loop_
_entity.id
_entity.type
_entity.pdbx_description
1 polymer ?
#
loop_
_entity_poly.entity_id
_entity_poly.type
_entity_poly.pdbx_seq_one_letter_code
_entity_poly.pdbx_strand_id
1 'polypeptide(L)'
;YGLVGGVAIDHTGEALSKDTLKMCQDCQAVLLGAVGGPKWDDPRAEVRPEDGLLALRKGLGLFANLRPVKVFPQLVDSTNLKPEVIKGVDFIFVRELTGGLYFGRPKRQWQTSRGRRATDSMTYSEQEIERIVRVGFELARGRQKKLVSVDKANVLQSSRLWRQVATEVAAEYPDVELEHMLVDACAMRLIQKPVYFDVLVTENTFGDILTDEASMLAGSMGMLPSASLAGVPQEGVAIFGMYEPIHGSAPRRAGLNMANPIAIILSVAMMLRYSFGLIKEAQTIEAAIDEVLQGIYRTYDIMDEGKTKVGTKEMGDLIVGKVGG
;
A
#
# COMPACT_ATOMS: atom_id res chain seq x y z
N TYR A 1 -16.63 6.78 14.55
CA TYR A 1 -15.23 6.83 14.12
C TYR A 1 -14.34 6.77 15.35
N GLY A 2 -13.12 6.25 15.24
CA GLY A 2 -12.15 6.17 16.34
C GLY A 2 -10.94 7.07 16.08
N LEU A 3 -10.20 7.42 17.13
CA LEU A 3 -9.02 8.28 17.02
C LEU A 3 -7.75 7.45 16.86
N VAL A 4 -6.88 7.86 15.94
CA VAL A 4 -5.55 7.27 15.70
C VAL A 4 -4.52 8.34 15.34
N GLY A 5 -3.26 8.13 15.70
CA GLY A 5 -2.15 9.00 15.36
C GLY A 5 -2.13 10.26 16.21
N GLY A 6 -1.70 11.39 15.63
CA GLY A 6 -1.52 12.64 16.36
C GLY A 6 -2.76 13.15 17.09
N VAL A 7 -3.95 12.96 16.52
CA VAL A 7 -5.20 13.33 17.19
C VAL A 7 -5.47 12.47 18.43
N ALA A 8 -5.11 11.18 18.40
CA ALA A 8 -5.23 10.32 19.58
C ALA A 8 -4.23 10.73 20.66
N ILE A 9 -2.99 11.07 20.27
CA ILE A 9 -1.96 11.56 21.19
C ILE A 9 -2.45 12.82 21.90
N ASP A 10 -3.02 13.76 21.16
CA ASP A 10 -3.52 15.02 21.72
C ASP A 10 -4.66 14.82 22.74
N HIS A 11 -5.49 13.78 22.58
CA HIS A 11 -6.65 13.53 23.44
C HIS A 11 -6.36 12.58 24.60
N THR A 12 -5.46 11.62 24.41
CA THR A 12 -5.29 10.46 25.31
C THR A 12 -3.85 10.21 25.73
N GLY A 13 -2.88 10.87 25.09
CA GLY A 13 -1.45 10.58 25.27
C GLY A 13 -0.94 9.36 24.50
N GLU A 14 -1.82 8.56 23.91
CA GLU A 14 -1.48 7.35 23.15
C GLU A 14 -1.77 7.54 21.65
N ALA A 15 -0.96 6.95 20.77
CA ALA A 15 -1.20 6.99 19.32
C ALA A 15 -2.36 6.09 18.86
N LEU A 16 -2.77 5.13 19.70
CA LEU A 16 -3.91 4.26 19.49
C LEU A 16 -4.39 3.73 20.84
N SER A 17 -5.63 4.05 21.22
CA SER A 17 -6.22 3.51 22.44
C SER A 17 -6.70 2.07 22.25
N LYS A 18 -6.79 1.32 23.36
CA LYS A 18 -7.38 -0.03 23.38
C LYS A 18 -8.83 -0.03 22.90
N ASP A 19 -9.59 1.01 23.23
CA ASP A 19 -11.00 1.15 22.83
C ASP A 19 -11.13 1.35 21.32
N THR A 20 -10.27 2.18 20.71
CA THR A 20 -10.26 2.32 19.23
C THR A 20 -9.89 0.99 18.57
N LEU A 21 -8.88 0.28 19.08
CA LEU A 21 -8.50 -1.02 18.52
C LEU A 21 -9.65 -2.04 18.63
N LYS A 22 -10.33 -2.09 19.78
CA LYS A 22 -11.47 -2.98 19.99
C LYS A 22 -12.63 -2.64 19.06
N MET A 23 -12.95 -1.35 18.92
CA MET A 23 -13.94 -0.87 17.94
C MET A 23 -13.60 -1.36 16.53
N CYS A 24 -12.34 -1.24 16.10
CA CYS A 24 -11.91 -1.73 14.78
C CYS A 24 -12.05 -3.25 14.63
N GLN A 25 -11.79 -4.03 15.68
CA GLN A 25 -11.96 -5.50 15.68
C GLN A 25 -13.42 -5.93 15.56
N ASP A 26 -14.36 -5.07 15.99
CA ASP A 26 -15.80 -5.34 15.92
C ASP A 26 -16.45 -4.86 14.59
N CYS A 27 -15.66 -4.22 13.70
CA CYS A 27 -16.10 -3.81 12.36
C CYS A 27 -15.86 -4.90 11.30
N GLN A 28 -16.57 -4.81 10.16
CA GLN A 28 -16.31 -5.65 8.98
C GLN A 28 -15.09 -5.19 8.17
N ALA A 29 -14.83 -3.89 8.19
CA ALA A 29 -13.69 -3.25 7.52
C ALA A 29 -13.33 -1.95 8.24
N VAL A 30 -12.09 -1.49 8.06
CA VAL A 30 -11.60 -0.22 8.59
C VAL A 30 -11.21 0.69 7.43
N LEU A 31 -11.70 1.93 7.40
CA LEU A 31 -11.25 2.96 6.47
C LEU A 31 -10.41 3.99 7.24
N LEU A 32 -9.18 4.22 6.80
CA LEU A 32 -8.24 5.15 7.43
C LEU A 32 -7.85 6.26 6.46
N GLY A 33 -7.81 7.50 6.95
CA GLY A 33 -7.41 8.67 6.17
C GLY A 33 -5.89 8.79 6.04
N ALA A 34 -5.25 9.45 6.99
CA ALA A 34 -3.79 9.54 7.07
C ALA A 34 -3.36 9.83 8.51
N VAL A 35 -2.12 9.47 8.85
CA VAL A 35 -1.47 9.77 10.14
C VAL A 35 -0.18 10.56 9.92
N GLY A 36 0.30 11.24 10.96
CA GLY A 36 1.58 11.97 10.96
C GLY A 36 1.41 13.50 10.89
N GLY A 37 2.43 14.22 11.36
CA GLY A 37 2.49 15.67 11.24
C GLY A 37 3.65 16.31 12.04
N PRO A 38 4.15 17.49 11.63
CA PRO A 38 5.34 18.13 12.22
C PRO A 38 5.30 18.34 13.73
N LYS A 39 4.09 18.40 14.32
CA LYS A 39 3.90 18.54 15.76
C LYS A 39 4.51 17.37 16.56
N TRP A 40 4.65 16.19 15.95
CA TRP A 40 5.09 14.96 16.61
C TRP A 40 6.38 14.37 16.01
N ASP A 41 7.20 15.18 15.31
CA ASP A 41 8.40 14.74 14.58
C ASP A 41 9.70 14.70 15.43
N ASP A 42 9.67 15.03 16.74
CA ASP A 42 10.87 14.92 17.58
C ASP A 42 11.34 13.45 17.63
N PRO A 43 12.57 13.13 17.15
CA PRO A 43 13.07 11.75 17.14
C PRO A 43 13.26 11.15 18.54
N ARG A 44 13.15 11.96 19.60
CA ARG A 44 13.21 11.53 21.01
C ARG A 44 11.83 11.34 21.63
N ALA A 45 10.74 11.63 20.91
CA ALA A 45 9.40 11.42 21.40
C ALA A 45 9.17 9.93 21.71
N GLU A 46 8.58 9.64 22.88
CA GLU A 46 8.27 8.27 23.29
C GLU A 46 7.12 7.65 22.46
N VAL A 47 6.20 8.50 21.99
CA VAL A 47 5.03 8.11 21.21
C VAL A 47 4.94 8.97 19.97
N ARG A 48 4.81 8.32 18.82
CA ARG A 48 4.68 8.97 17.51
C ARG A 48 3.38 8.53 16.81
N PRO A 49 2.81 9.35 15.92
CA PRO A 49 1.58 9.01 15.21
C PRO A 49 1.67 7.68 14.46
N GLU A 50 2.84 7.36 13.90
CA GLU A 50 3.09 6.14 13.13
C GLU A 50 3.03 4.88 14.01
N ASP A 51 3.29 4.99 15.32
CA ASP A 51 3.16 3.87 16.26
C ASP A 51 1.72 3.36 16.32
N GLY A 52 0.74 4.26 16.20
CA GLY A 52 -0.68 3.90 16.16
C GLY A 52 -1.05 3.10 14.91
N LEU A 53 -0.47 3.45 13.74
CA LEU A 53 -0.69 2.72 12.49
C LEU A 53 -0.07 1.32 12.54
N LEU A 54 1.16 1.21 13.05
CA LEU A 54 1.83 -0.09 13.23
C LEU A 54 1.08 -0.96 14.25
N ALA A 55 0.61 -0.38 15.35
CA ALA A 55 -0.20 -1.06 16.36
C ALA A 55 -1.54 -1.54 15.80
N LEU A 56 -2.23 -0.73 14.98
CA LEU A 56 -3.45 -1.14 14.28
C LEU A 56 -3.18 -2.34 13.37
N ARG A 57 -2.22 -2.24 12.46
CA ARG A 57 -1.88 -3.32 11.50
C ARG A 57 -1.59 -4.63 12.21
N LYS A 58 -0.79 -4.58 13.29
CA LYS A 58 -0.46 -5.77 14.09
C LYS A 58 -1.63 -6.28 14.92
N GLY A 59 -2.35 -5.40 15.61
CA GLY A 59 -3.48 -5.77 16.48
C GLY A 59 -4.70 -6.30 15.73
N LEU A 60 -4.78 -6.00 14.44
CA LEU A 60 -5.78 -6.48 13.50
C LEU A 60 -5.31 -7.67 12.64
N GLY A 61 -4.05 -8.09 12.77
CA GLY A 61 -3.49 -9.21 12.00
C GLY A 61 -3.37 -8.95 10.50
N LEU A 62 -3.24 -7.69 10.07
CA LEU A 62 -3.25 -7.28 8.67
C LEU A 62 -1.89 -7.52 8.00
N PHE A 63 -1.58 -8.77 7.66
CA PHE A 63 -0.27 -9.16 7.17
C PHE A 63 -0.02 -8.84 5.69
N ALA A 64 -1.07 -8.72 4.88
CA ALA A 64 -0.94 -8.54 3.43
C ALA A 64 -1.30 -7.13 2.98
N ASN A 65 -0.30 -6.33 2.63
CA ASN A 65 -0.51 -5.01 2.05
C ASN A 65 -0.53 -5.09 0.51
N LEU A 66 -1.65 -4.70 -0.08
CA LEU A 66 -1.87 -4.62 -1.51
C LEU A 66 -1.76 -3.16 -1.96
N ARG A 67 -0.85 -2.89 -2.89
CA ARG A 67 -0.66 -1.57 -3.51
C ARG A 67 -0.69 -1.71 -5.03
N PRO A 68 -1.86 -1.54 -5.67
CA PRO A 68 -1.95 -1.52 -7.12
C PRO A 68 -1.27 -0.27 -7.67
N VAL A 69 -0.51 -0.43 -8.74
CA VAL A 69 0.14 0.64 -9.49
C VAL A 69 -0.37 0.58 -10.91
N LYS A 70 -1.22 1.55 -11.24
CA LYS A 70 -1.83 1.68 -12.57
C LYS A 70 -1.58 3.08 -13.09
N VAL A 71 -1.04 3.16 -14.31
CA VAL A 71 -0.88 4.43 -15.02
C VAL A 71 -2.11 4.64 -15.89
N PHE A 72 -2.93 5.62 -15.49
CA PHE A 72 -4.10 6.02 -16.26
C PHE A 72 -3.64 6.65 -17.60
N PRO A 73 -4.21 6.24 -18.75
CA PRO A 73 -3.84 6.80 -20.06
C PRO A 73 -3.87 8.33 -20.11
N GLN A 74 -4.79 8.93 -19.37
CA GLN A 74 -5.04 10.37 -19.29
C GLN A 74 -4.04 11.13 -18.39
N LEU A 75 -3.12 10.39 -17.74
CA LEU A 75 -2.10 10.89 -16.82
C LEU A 75 -0.68 10.47 -17.24
N VAL A 76 -0.50 9.85 -18.40
CA VAL A 76 0.82 9.40 -18.88
C VAL A 76 1.81 10.57 -18.97
N ASP A 77 1.35 11.76 -19.38
CA ASP A 77 2.18 12.96 -19.50
C ASP A 77 2.34 13.73 -18.17
N SER A 78 1.69 13.29 -17.09
CA SER A 78 1.79 13.93 -15.76
C SER A 78 3.04 13.53 -14.97
N THR A 79 3.93 12.72 -15.57
CA THR A 79 5.10 12.15 -14.90
C THR A 79 6.40 12.61 -15.58
N ASN A 80 7.52 12.51 -14.88
CA ASN A 80 8.84 12.80 -15.47
C ASN A 80 9.40 11.64 -16.33
N LEU A 81 8.67 10.55 -16.46
CA LEU A 81 9.07 9.40 -17.27
C LEU A 81 8.51 9.51 -18.68
N LYS A 82 9.26 8.98 -19.64
CA LYS A 82 8.83 9.01 -21.04
C LYS A 82 7.54 8.19 -21.21
N PRO A 83 6.52 8.70 -21.92
CA PRO A 83 5.24 8.02 -22.12
C PRO A 83 5.35 6.55 -22.55
N GLU A 84 6.27 6.24 -23.47
CA GLU A 84 6.47 4.89 -24.01
C GLU A 84 7.00 3.87 -22.99
N VAL A 85 7.55 4.32 -21.85
CA VAL A 85 8.04 3.46 -20.77
C VAL A 85 6.91 3.05 -19.81
N ILE A 86 5.99 3.97 -19.54
CA ILE A 86 4.98 3.83 -18.48
C ILE A 86 3.57 3.54 -19.01
N LYS A 87 3.33 3.72 -20.32
CA LYS A 87 2.04 3.40 -20.94
C LYS A 87 1.72 1.91 -20.77
N GLY A 88 0.56 1.62 -20.18
CA GLY A 88 0.10 0.26 -19.96
C GLY A 88 0.62 -0.39 -18.68
N VAL A 89 1.29 0.36 -17.80
CA VAL A 89 1.65 -0.12 -16.46
C VAL A 89 0.38 -0.41 -15.66
N ASP A 90 0.23 -1.67 -15.26
CA ASP A 90 -0.82 -2.18 -14.37
C ASP A 90 -0.28 -3.42 -13.66
N PHE A 91 0.20 -3.24 -12.43
CA PHE A 91 0.66 -4.34 -11.58
C PHE A 91 0.28 -4.11 -10.12
N ILE A 92 0.43 -5.13 -9.28
CA ILE A 92 0.12 -5.05 -7.84
C ILE A 92 1.34 -5.48 -7.03
N PHE A 93 1.71 -4.67 -6.05
CA PHE A 93 2.60 -5.10 -4.98
C PHE A 93 1.84 -5.78 -3.85
N VAL A 94 2.41 -6.88 -3.37
CA VAL A 94 1.99 -7.64 -2.21
C VAL A 94 3.14 -7.60 -1.20
N ARG A 95 3.01 -6.74 -0.20
CA ARG A 95 4.02 -6.50 0.83
C ARG A 95 3.62 -7.18 2.14
N GLU A 96 4.54 -7.94 2.73
CA GLU A 96 4.39 -8.40 4.13
C GLU A 96 4.40 -7.19 5.07
N LEU A 97 3.43 -7.08 5.97
CA LEU A 97 3.19 -5.85 6.73
C LEU A 97 3.40 -5.97 8.25
N THR A 98 3.55 -7.18 8.79
CA THR A 98 3.48 -7.45 10.25
C THR A 98 4.76 -8.06 10.84
N GLY A 99 5.75 -8.39 10.01
CA GLY A 99 7.03 -9.01 10.38
C GLY A 99 8.24 -8.26 9.83
N GLY A 100 9.36 -8.97 9.70
CA GLY A 100 10.60 -8.43 9.16
C GLY A 100 11.31 -7.43 10.06
N LEU A 101 12.14 -6.58 9.46
CA LEU A 101 13.04 -5.64 10.16
C LEU A 101 12.29 -4.65 11.06
N TYR A 102 11.02 -4.37 10.77
CA TYR A 102 10.24 -3.34 11.47
C TYR A 102 9.84 -3.80 12.87
N PHE A 103 9.55 -5.10 13.01
CA PHE A 103 9.05 -5.72 14.23
C PHE A 103 10.04 -6.68 14.90
N GLY A 104 11.09 -7.10 14.19
CA GLY A 104 12.06 -8.07 14.68
C GLY A 104 12.86 -7.57 15.88
N ARG A 105 13.21 -8.52 16.76
CA ARG A 105 14.02 -8.28 17.97
C ARG A 105 15.28 -9.15 17.94
N PRO A 106 16.40 -8.71 18.53
CA PRO A 106 16.58 -7.45 19.28
C PRO A 106 16.55 -6.18 18.41
N LYS A 107 16.03 -5.10 18.99
CA LYS A 107 16.00 -3.73 18.44
C LYS A 107 16.35 -2.73 19.53
N ARG A 108 17.58 -2.21 19.54
CA ARG A 108 18.07 -1.34 20.63
C ARG A 108 19.31 -0.54 20.25
N GLN A 109 19.54 0.55 20.97
CA GLN A 109 20.78 1.32 20.99
C GLN A 109 21.43 1.22 22.37
N TRP A 110 22.76 1.21 22.44
CA TRP A 110 23.51 1.22 23.71
C TRP A 110 24.86 1.92 23.57
N GLN A 111 25.41 2.37 24.69
CA GLN A 111 26.74 2.97 24.79
C GLN A 111 27.78 1.89 25.13
N THR A 112 28.95 1.95 24.49
CA THR A 112 30.13 1.15 24.85
C THR A 112 31.32 2.05 25.11
N SER A 113 32.42 1.50 25.63
CA SER A 113 33.70 2.21 25.76
C SER A 113 34.25 2.72 24.42
N ARG A 114 33.75 2.19 23.28
CA ARG A 114 34.14 2.61 21.91
C ARG A 114 33.08 3.47 21.22
N GLY A 115 32.05 3.92 21.92
CA GLY A 115 30.96 4.74 21.36
C GLY A 115 29.61 4.04 21.31
N ARG A 116 28.65 4.70 20.65
CA ARG A 116 27.27 4.23 20.48
C ARG A 116 27.21 3.07 19.49
N ARG A 117 26.38 2.07 19.79
CA ARG A 117 26.06 0.94 18.90
C ARG A 117 24.54 0.77 18.83
N ALA A 118 24.05 0.24 17.73
CA ALA A 118 22.64 -0.09 17.54
C ALA A 118 22.50 -1.44 16.83
N THR A 119 21.34 -2.07 16.97
CA THR A 119 20.97 -3.29 16.25
C THR A 119 19.48 -3.26 15.93
N ASP A 120 19.15 -3.79 14.76
CA ASP A 120 17.81 -4.11 14.28
C ASP A 120 17.87 -5.51 13.67
N SER A 121 16.80 -6.29 13.79
CA SER A 121 16.79 -7.71 13.40
C SER A 121 15.73 -7.96 12.33
N MET A 122 16.13 -8.56 11.21
CA MET A 122 15.20 -9.02 10.17
C MET A 122 14.92 -10.51 10.36
N THR A 123 13.71 -10.83 10.82
CA THR A 123 13.30 -12.20 11.12
C THR A 123 11.97 -12.53 10.44
N TYR A 124 11.90 -13.72 9.86
CA TYR A 124 10.67 -14.30 9.31
C TYR A 124 10.64 -15.79 9.65
N SER A 125 9.46 -16.29 9.95
CA SER A 125 9.11 -17.71 9.98
C SER A 125 8.61 -18.17 8.61
N GLU A 126 8.65 -19.49 8.35
CA GLU A 126 8.08 -20.07 7.15
C GLU A 126 6.58 -19.73 7.00
N GLN A 127 5.81 -19.73 8.11
CA GLN A 127 4.37 -19.46 8.09
C GLN A 127 4.07 -18.00 7.71
N GLU A 128 4.92 -17.06 8.14
CA GLU A 128 4.78 -15.65 7.78
C GLU A 128 5.03 -15.41 6.29
N ILE A 129 5.98 -16.15 5.70
CA ILE A 129 6.32 -16.08 4.27
C ILE A 129 5.24 -16.79 3.46
N GLU A 130 4.84 -17.99 3.86
CA GLU A 130 3.88 -18.82 3.13
C GLU A 130 2.57 -18.07 2.92
N ARG A 131 2.00 -17.49 3.98
CA ARG A 131 0.71 -16.78 3.90
C ARG A 131 0.74 -15.59 2.94
N ILE A 132 1.83 -14.81 2.91
CA ILE A 132 1.93 -13.63 2.03
C ILE A 132 2.24 -14.03 0.59
N VAL A 133 3.01 -15.09 0.38
CA VAL A 133 3.26 -15.63 -0.96
C VAL A 133 1.98 -16.20 -1.57
N ARG A 134 1.14 -16.89 -0.77
CA ARG A 134 -0.19 -17.33 -1.22
C ARG A 134 -1.07 -16.17 -1.67
N VAL A 135 -1.03 -15.02 -0.97
CA VAL A 135 -1.71 -13.79 -1.45
C VAL A 135 -1.22 -13.39 -2.84
N GLY A 136 0.10 -13.38 -3.05
CA GLY A 136 0.70 -13.11 -4.35
C GLY A 136 0.18 -14.04 -5.45
N PHE A 137 0.12 -15.34 -5.16
CA PHE A 137 -0.36 -16.33 -6.13
C PHE A 137 -1.85 -16.21 -6.43
N GLU A 138 -2.73 -16.06 -5.43
CA GLU A 138 -4.17 -15.90 -5.67
C GLU A 138 -4.48 -14.62 -6.47
N LEU A 139 -3.76 -13.53 -6.20
CA LEU A 139 -3.89 -12.30 -7.00
C LEU A 139 -3.38 -12.50 -8.43
N ALA A 140 -2.26 -13.20 -8.63
CA ALA A 140 -1.72 -13.47 -9.96
C ALA A 140 -2.67 -14.36 -10.78
N ARG A 141 -3.34 -15.35 -10.16
CA ARG A 141 -4.34 -16.21 -10.82
C ARG A 141 -5.49 -15.41 -11.44
N GLY A 142 -5.96 -14.38 -10.74
CA GLY A 142 -7.01 -13.47 -11.22
C GLY A 142 -6.53 -12.40 -12.21
N ARG A 143 -5.25 -12.41 -12.59
CA ARG A 143 -4.61 -11.41 -13.46
C ARG A 143 -3.88 -12.08 -14.63
N GLN A 144 -2.62 -11.71 -14.91
CA GLN A 144 -1.85 -12.23 -16.05
C GLN A 144 -1.10 -13.52 -15.69
N LYS A 145 -1.41 -14.13 -14.54
CA LYS A 145 -0.83 -15.40 -14.06
C LYS A 145 0.69 -15.36 -13.95
N LYS A 146 1.22 -14.22 -13.49
CA LYS A 146 2.65 -14.03 -13.26
C LYS A 146 2.92 -13.41 -11.89
N LEU A 147 3.75 -14.09 -11.10
CA LEU A 147 4.21 -13.64 -9.79
C LEU A 147 5.74 -13.45 -9.80
N VAL A 148 6.19 -12.27 -9.42
CA VAL A 148 7.61 -11.99 -9.18
C VAL A 148 7.87 -11.94 -7.68
N SER A 149 8.61 -12.91 -7.15
CA SER A 149 9.10 -12.91 -5.77
C SER A 149 10.40 -12.11 -5.68
N VAL A 150 10.39 -11.02 -4.91
CA VAL A 150 11.51 -10.09 -4.78
C VAL A 150 12.24 -10.25 -3.45
N ASP A 151 13.55 -10.50 -3.48
CA ASP A 151 14.35 -10.81 -2.29
C ASP A 151 15.82 -10.34 -2.40
N LYS A 152 16.66 -10.69 -1.41
CA LYS A 152 18.13 -10.55 -1.48
C LYS A 152 18.85 -11.85 -1.12
N ALA A 153 18.43 -12.97 -1.71
CA ALA A 153 18.88 -14.33 -1.35
C ALA A 153 20.38 -14.57 -1.58
N ASN A 154 21.05 -13.75 -2.40
CA ASN A 154 22.50 -13.80 -2.58
C ASN A 154 23.27 -13.34 -1.33
N VAL A 155 22.64 -12.61 -0.41
CA VAL A 155 23.28 -12.08 0.81
C VAL A 155 22.56 -12.55 2.09
N LEU A 156 21.24 -12.44 2.16
CA LEU A 156 20.48 -12.57 3.40
C LEU A 156 19.88 -13.97 3.58
N GLN A 157 20.03 -14.54 4.79
CA GLN A 157 19.42 -15.84 5.14
C GLN A 157 17.90 -15.78 5.17
N SER A 158 17.32 -14.70 5.69
CA SER A 158 15.86 -14.47 5.65
C SER A 158 15.33 -14.50 4.20
N SER A 159 16.06 -13.89 3.26
CA SER A 159 15.72 -13.93 1.84
C SER A 159 15.93 -15.30 1.18
N ARG A 160 16.89 -16.11 1.65
CA ARG A 160 17.04 -17.50 1.17
C ARG A 160 15.85 -18.35 1.59
N LEU A 161 15.45 -18.25 2.86
CA LEU A 161 14.23 -18.90 3.35
C LEU A 161 13.00 -18.40 2.58
N TRP A 162 12.89 -17.09 2.36
CA TRP A 162 11.82 -16.51 1.55
C TRP A 162 11.70 -17.18 0.17
N ARG A 163 12.83 -17.28 -0.54
CA ARG A 163 12.89 -17.90 -1.86
C ARG A 163 12.55 -19.39 -1.85
N GLN A 164 12.98 -20.12 -0.82
CA GLN A 164 12.67 -21.54 -0.64
C GLN A 164 11.17 -21.74 -0.49
N VAL A 165 10.56 -21.08 0.50
CA VAL A 165 9.11 -21.17 0.76
C VAL A 165 8.31 -20.71 -0.46
N ALA A 166 8.73 -19.64 -1.14
CA ALA A 166 8.02 -19.18 -2.34
C ALA A 166 8.05 -20.21 -3.47
N THR A 167 9.16 -20.94 -3.62
CA THR A 167 9.30 -22.03 -4.61
C THR A 167 8.48 -23.25 -4.21
N GLU A 168 8.41 -23.58 -2.92
CA GLU A 168 7.60 -24.68 -2.39
C GLU A 168 6.10 -24.43 -2.61
N VAL A 169 5.62 -23.23 -2.26
CA VAL A 169 4.22 -22.83 -2.48
C VAL A 169 3.87 -22.85 -3.97
N ALA A 170 4.80 -22.49 -4.86
CA ALA A 170 4.57 -22.50 -6.31
C ALA A 170 4.09 -23.86 -6.85
N ALA A 171 4.47 -24.98 -6.21
CA ALA A 171 4.02 -26.31 -6.61
C ALA A 171 2.49 -26.48 -6.50
N GLU A 172 1.83 -25.68 -5.66
CA GLU A 172 0.37 -25.66 -5.50
C GLU A 172 -0.34 -24.73 -6.50
N TYR A 173 0.44 -23.92 -7.25
CA TYR A 173 -0.02 -22.93 -8.23
C TYR A 173 0.60 -23.18 -9.62
N PRO A 174 0.41 -24.37 -10.23
CA PRO A 174 1.06 -24.72 -11.50
C PRO A 174 0.61 -23.86 -12.69
N ASP A 175 -0.49 -23.12 -12.53
CA ASP A 175 -1.05 -22.21 -13.52
C ASP A 175 -0.49 -20.78 -13.43
N VAL A 176 0.37 -20.46 -12.45
CA VAL A 176 1.01 -19.16 -12.28
C VAL A 176 2.52 -19.29 -12.49
N GLU A 177 3.08 -18.46 -13.38
CA GLU A 177 4.52 -18.36 -13.57
C GLU A 177 5.17 -17.65 -12.36
N LEU A 178 6.07 -18.33 -11.66
CA LEU A 178 6.91 -17.73 -10.62
C LEU A 178 8.28 -17.34 -11.18
N GLU A 179 8.65 -16.07 -11.07
CA GLU A 179 10.01 -15.58 -11.28
C GLU A 179 10.60 -15.04 -9.96
N HIS A 180 11.90 -15.22 -9.74
CA HIS A 180 12.61 -14.62 -8.62
C HIS A 180 13.48 -13.46 -9.09
N MET A 181 13.41 -12.32 -8.41
CA MET A 181 14.20 -11.13 -8.74
C MET A 181 14.89 -10.59 -7.49
N LEU A 182 16.14 -10.12 -7.64
CA LEU A 182 16.80 -9.42 -6.54
C LEU A 182 16.25 -8.00 -6.40
N VAL A 183 16.13 -7.49 -5.18
CA VAL A 183 15.54 -6.17 -4.88
C VAL A 183 16.20 -5.01 -5.65
N ASP A 184 17.52 -5.05 -5.84
CA ASP A 184 18.27 -4.06 -6.62
C ASP A 184 17.96 -4.15 -8.12
N ALA A 185 17.85 -5.36 -8.66
CA ALA A 185 17.41 -5.57 -10.04
C ALA A 185 15.94 -5.16 -10.23
N CYS A 186 15.09 -5.38 -9.23
CA CYS A 186 13.69 -4.96 -9.24
C CYS A 186 13.55 -3.43 -9.30
N ALA A 187 14.28 -2.70 -8.44
CA ALA A 187 14.32 -1.24 -8.48
C ALA A 187 14.70 -0.72 -9.88
N MET A 188 15.77 -1.26 -10.46
CA MET A 188 16.17 -0.90 -11.84
C MET A 188 15.08 -1.22 -12.87
N ARG A 189 14.42 -2.39 -12.76
CA ARG A 189 13.39 -2.83 -13.71
C ARG A 189 12.12 -2.00 -13.64
N LEU A 190 11.73 -1.53 -12.45
CA LEU A 190 10.60 -0.61 -12.26
C LEU A 190 10.77 0.68 -13.09
N ILE A 191 11.99 1.17 -13.19
CA ILE A 191 12.29 2.37 -13.99
C ILE A 191 12.42 2.03 -15.48
N GLN A 192 13.10 0.92 -15.81
CA GLN A 192 13.44 0.60 -17.20
C GLN A 192 12.26 0.07 -18.02
N LYS A 193 11.45 -0.82 -17.43
CA LYS A 193 10.35 -1.50 -18.12
C LYS A 193 9.29 -1.98 -17.12
N PRO A 194 8.55 -1.06 -16.46
CA PRO A 194 7.56 -1.42 -15.44
C PRO A 194 6.40 -2.28 -15.98
N VAL A 195 6.06 -2.16 -17.27
CA VAL A 195 5.06 -3.00 -17.95
C VAL A 195 5.38 -4.50 -17.95
N TYR A 196 6.58 -4.89 -17.52
CA TYR A 196 7.00 -6.28 -17.39
C TYR A 196 6.31 -7.02 -16.22
N PHE A 197 5.85 -6.27 -15.21
CA PHE A 197 5.30 -6.83 -13.98
C PHE A 197 3.80 -7.06 -14.05
N ASP A 198 3.32 -8.03 -13.25
CA ASP A 198 1.88 -8.27 -13.01
C ASP A 198 1.59 -8.27 -11.51
N VAL A 199 2.13 -9.24 -10.76
CA VAL A 199 2.11 -9.23 -9.30
C VAL A 199 3.54 -9.37 -8.78
N LEU A 200 3.91 -8.54 -7.80
CA LEU A 200 5.16 -8.67 -7.09
C LEU A 200 4.89 -8.97 -5.63
N VAL A 201 5.58 -9.95 -5.06
CA VAL A 201 5.51 -10.26 -3.61
C VAL A 201 6.87 -10.05 -2.97
N THR A 202 6.91 -9.35 -1.84
CA THR A 202 8.16 -9.07 -1.14
C THR A 202 7.96 -8.82 0.35
N GLU A 203 9.06 -8.82 1.08
CA GLU A 203 9.12 -8.60 2.52
C GLU A 203 8.87 -7.12 2.87
N ASN A 204 8.58 -6.84 4.15
CA ASN A 204 8.18 -5.54 4.65
C ASN A 204 9.07 -4.36 4.24
N THR A 205 10.38 -4.41 4.46
CA THR A 205 11.26 -3.26 4.19
C THR A 205 11.47 -3.03 2.69
N PHE A 206 11.72 -4.08 1.92
CA PHE A 206 11.81 -3.99 0.46
C PHE A 206 10.50 -3.51 -0.16
N GLY A 207 9.36 -4.01 0.33
CA GLY A 207 8.04 -3.58 -0.12
C GLY A 207 7.78 -2.11 0.17
N ASP A 208 8.20 -1.60 1.34
CA ASP A 208 8.11 -0.18 1.67
C ASP A 208 8.79 0.68 0.59
N ILE A 209 10.05 0.37 0.30
CA ILE A 209 10.89 1.12 -0.63
C ILE A 209 10.36 1.02 -2.07
N LEU A 210 10.13 -0.21 -2.55
CA LEU A 210 9.76 -0.44 -3.95
C LEU A 210 8.35 0.06 -4.28
N THR A 211 7.41 0.00 -3.32
CA THR A 211 6.06 0.51 -3.56
C THR A 211 6.03 2.03 -3.64
N ASP A 212 6.84 2.71 -2.83
CA ASP A 212 6.99 4.16 -2.90
C ASP A 212 7.75 4.57 -4.17
N GLU A 213 8.77 3.82 -4.62
CA GLU A 213 9.41 4.01 -5.92
C GLU A 213 8.39 3.87 -7.07
N ALA A 214 7.61 2.79 -7.07
CA ALA A 214 6.60 2.54 -8.08
C ALA A 214 5.46 3.55 -8.07
N SER A 215 5.20 4.19 -6.92
CA SER A 215 4.19 5.23 -6.81
C SER A 215 4.45 6.40 -7.76
N MET A 216 5.73 6.65 -8.06
CA MET A 216 6.12 7.73 -8.97
C MET A 216 5.83 7.41 -10.44
N LEU A 217 5.64 6.14 -10.79
CA LEU A 217 5.24 5.73 -12.14
C LEU A 217 3.83 6.24 -12.48
N ALA A 218 2.93 6.28 -11.49
CA ALA A 218 1.56 6.74 -11.65
C ALA A 218 1.40 8.28 -11.65
N GLY A 219 2.50 9.03 -11.59
CA GLY A 219 2.52 10.50 -11.60
C GLY A 219 2.22 11.15 -10.25
N SER A 220 1.28 10.60 -9.47
CA SER A 220 0.96 11.11 -8.14
C SER A 220 0.61 10.00 -7.14
N MET A 221 1.16 10.11 -5.94
CA MET A 221 0.70 9.33 -4.77
C MET A 221 -0.78 9.56 -4.45
N GLY A 222 -1.36 10.69 -4.87
CA GLY A 222 -2.78 11.01 -4.78
C GLY A 222 -3.72 10.09 -5.58
N MET A 223 -3.15 9.24 -6.43
CA MET A 223 -3.89 8.28 -7.26
C MET A 223 -3.86 6.85 -6.74
N LEU A 224 -3.11 6.58 -5.66
CA LEU A 224 -2.73 5.22 -5.31
C LEU A 224 -3.44 4.74 -4.04
N PRO A 225 -4.39 3.82 -4.18
CA PRO A 225 -5.06 3.22 -3.03
C PRO A 225 -4.19 2.13 -2.40
N SER A 226 -4.61 1.65 -1.24
CA SER A 226 -4.06 0.43 -0.66
C SER A 226 -5.07 -0.31 0.20
N ALA A 227 -4.84 -1.62 0.35
CA ALA A 227 -5.55 -2.48 1.28
C ALA A 227 -4.55 -3.24 2.13
N SER A 228 -4.83 -3.39 3.41
CA SER A 228 -4.09 -4.26 4.33
C SER A 228 -5.06 -5.33 4.81
N LEU A 229 -4.86 -6.59 4.40
CA LEU A 229 -5.80 -7.69 4.59
C LEU A 229 -5.32 -8.65 5.69
N ALA A 230 -6.29 -9.19 6.45
CA ALA A 230 -6.05 -10.21 7.48
C ALA A 230 -6.08 -11.66 6.95
N GLY A 231 -6.19 -11.85 5.63
CA GLY A 231 -6.37 -13.16 5.03
C GLY A 231 -5.95 -13.20 3.56
N VAL A 232 -5.96 -14.40 2.99
CA VAL A 232 -5.64 -14.62 1.58
C VAL A 232 -6.87 -14.35 0.71
N PRO A 233 -6.82 -13.39 -0.25
CA PRO A 233 -7.93 -13.07 -1.12
C PRO A 233 -8.38 -14.29 -1.93
N GLN A 234 -9.68 -14.57 -1.86
CA GLN A 234 -10.35 -15.59 -2.67
C GLN A 234 -11.68 -15.02 -3.18
N GLU A 235 -12.07 -15.40 -4.39
CA GLU A 235 -13.32 -14.92 -4.99
C GLU A 235 -14.52 -15.31 -4.12
N GLY A 236 -15.41 -14.35 -3.85
CA GLY A 236 -16.61 -14.56 -3.03
C GLY A 236 -16.35 -14.68 -1.52
N VAL A 237 -15.10 -14.60 -1.06
CA VAL A 237 -14.76 -14.66 0.37
C VAL A 237 -14.51 -13.25 0.90
N ALA A 238 -15.35 -12.83 1.84
CA ALA A 238 -15.16 -11.58 2.56
C ALA A 238 -13.96 -11.68 3.51
N ILE A 239 -13.05 -10.71 3.43
CA ILE A 239 -11.83 -10.66 4.23
C ILE A 239 -11.79 -9.36 5.01
N PHE A 240 -11.59 -9.47 6.31
CA PHE A 240 -11.36 -8.29 7.13
C PHE A 240 -10.10 -7.55 6.67
N GLY A 241 -10.23 -6.23 6.49
CA GLY A 241 -9.14 -5.40 6.01
C GLY A 241 -9.24 -3.95 6.44
N MET A 242 -8.10 -3.27 6.37
CA MET A 242 -7.99 -1.82 6.51
C MET A 242 -7.60 -1.20 5.17
N TYR A 243 -8.27 -0.12 4.80
CA TYR A 243 -8.14 0.54 3.51
C TYR A 243 -7.70 1.98 3.74
N GLU A 244 -6.63 2.38 3.07
CA GLU A 244 -6.01 3.69 3.24
C GLU A 244 -5.36 4.13 1.93
N PRO A 245 -5.30 5.44 1.62
CA PRO A 245 -4.47 5.93 0.54
C PRO A 245 -3.00 5.81 0.97
N ILE A 246 -2.07 5.68 0.02
CA ILE A 246 -0.64 5.60 0.39
C ILE A 246 -0.04 6.97 0.72
N HIS A 247 -0.68 8.07 0.30
CA HIS A 247 -0.16 9.41 0.55
C HIS A 247 -0.23 9.77 2.04
N GLY A 248 0.75 10.54 2.53
CA GLY A 248 0.74 11.05 3.90
C GLY A 248 -0.34 12.11 4.17
N SER A 249 -0.34 12.64 5.39
CA SER A 249 -1.35 13.62 5.86
C SER A 249 -1.28 15.01 5.21
N ALA A 250 -0.22 15.29 4.45
CA ALA A 250 0.05 16.57 3.79
C ALA A 250 -0.33 17.82 4.64
N PRO A 251 0.23 18.01 5.85
CA PRO A 251 -0.29 18.97 6.84
C PRO A 251 -0.38 20.42 6.35
N ARG A 252 0.52 20.83 5.43
CA ARG A 252 0.53 22.16 4.82
C ARG A 252 -0.70 22.45 3.94
N ARG A 253 -1.46 21.41 3.56
CA ARG A 253 -2.65 21.50 2.68
C ARG A 253 -3.95 21.16 3.42
N ALA A 254 -3.87 20.85 4.72
CA ALA A 254 -5.05 20.51 5.51
C ALA A 254 -6.05 21.68 5.56
N GLY A 255 -7.34 21.40 5.34
CA GLY A 255 -8.41 22.40 5.38
C GLY A 255 -8.51 23.33 4.16
N LEU A 256 -7.62 23.19 3.15
CA LEU A 256 -7.57 24.11 2.01
C LEU A 256 -8.38 23.66 0.79
N ASN A 257 -9.15 22.57 0.88
CA ASN A 257 -9.85 21.95 -0.27
C ASN A 257 -8.91 21.61 -1.45
N MET A 258 -7.68 21.20 -1.15
CA MET A 258 -6.65 20.92 -2.18
C MET A 258 -6.29 19.44 -2.31
N ALA A 259 -6.54 18.60 -1.30
CA ALA A 259 -6.16 17.20 -1.36
C ALA A 259 -6.83 16.47 -2.53
N ASN A 260 -6.12 15.52 -3.15
CA ASN A 260 -6.70 14.64 -4.16
C ASN A 260 -7.50 13.53 -3.47
N PRO A 261 -8.83 13.44 -3.65
CA PRO A 261 -9.63 12.41 -3.00
C PRO A 261 -9.58 11.07 -3.73
N ILE A 262 -8.96 10.97 -4.91
CA ILE A 262 -9.06 9.77 -5.76
C ILE A 262 -8.48 8.54 -5.07
N ALA A 263 -7.31 8.63 -4.43
CA ALA A 263 -6.71 7.50 -3.73
C ALA A 263 -7.62 6.92 -2.63
N ILE A 264 -8.23 7.77 -1.79
CA ILE A 264 -9.13 7.28 -0.73
C ILE A 264 -10.43 6.69 -1.31
N ILE A 265 -10.96 7.26 -2.39
CA ILE A 265 -12.14 6.71 -3.09
C ILE A 265 -11.80 5.35 -3.72
N LEU A 266 -10.63 5.19 -4.34
CA LEU A 266 -10.16 3.90 -4.84
C LEU A 266 -9.91 2.90 -3.70
N SER A 267 -9.45 3.35 -2.53
CA SER A 267 -9.35 2.49 -1.33
C SER A 267 -10.74 2.00 -0.88
N VAL A 268 -11.79 2.82 -1.03
CA VAL A 268 -13.18 2.37 -0.83
C VAL A 268 -13.59 1.33 -1.88
N ALA A 269 -13.19 1.48 -3.15
CA ALA A 269 -13.44 0.43 -4.16
C ALA A 269 -12.76 -0.90 -3.78
N MET A 270 -11.51 -0.85 -3.29
CA MET A 270 -10.85 -2.04 -2.73
C MET A 270 -11.60 -2.61 -1.52
N MET A 271 -12.15 -1.76 -0.66
CA MET A 271 -12.95 -2.17 0.50
C MET A 271 -14.20 -2.94 0.10
N LEU A 272 -14.97 -2.40 -0.85
CA LEU A 272 -16.14 -3.06 -1.42
C LEU A 272 -15.77 -4.42 -2.01
N ARG A 273 -14.65 -4.47 -2.75
CA ARG A 273 -14.16 -5.69 -3.39
C ARG A 273 -13.77 -6.78 -2.38
N TYR A 274 -12.86 -6.47 -1.45
CA TYR A 274 -12.22 -7.49 -0.62
C TYR A 274 -12.96 -7.76 0.70
N SER A 275 -13.55 -6.76 1.34
CA SER A 275 -14.25 -6.95 2.63
C SER A 275 -15.74 -7.20 2.50
N PHE A 276 -16.36 -6.75 1.40
CA PHE A 276 -17.80 -6.89 1.21
C PHE A 276 -18.20 -7.81 0.04
N GLY A 277 -17.26 -8.24 -0.80
CA GLY A 277 -17.55 -9.06 -1.97
C GLY A 277 -18.37 -8.34 -3.05
N LEU A 278 -18.46 -7.01 -2.98
CA LEU A 278 -19.24 -6.14 -3.86
C LEU A 278 -18.41 -5.72 -5.08
N ILE A 279 -18.12 -6.70 -5.95
CA ILE A 279 -17.25 -6.53 -7.11
C ILE A 279 -17.82 -5.51 -8.11
N LYS A 280 -19.13 -5.55 -8.36
CA LYS A 280 -19.78 -4.67 -9.33
C LYS A 280 -19.72 -3.22 -8.85
N GLU A 281 -20.00 -2.99 -7.58
CA GLU A 281 -19.98 -1.66 -6.96
C GLU A 281 -18.56 -1.08 -6.92
N ALA A 282 -17.55 -1.93 -6.64
CA ALA A 282 -16.16 -1.52 -6.75
C ALA A 282 -15.80 -1.09 -8.19
N GLN A 283 -16.21 -1.86 -9.19
CA GLN A 283 -16.00 -1.54 -10.61
C GLN A 283 -16.73 -0.27 -11.05
N THR A 284 -17.93 0.00 -10.52
CA THR A 284 -18.65 1.26 -10.78
C THR A 284 -17.86 2.46 -10.30
N ILE A 285 -17.25 2.40 -9.11
CA ILE A 285 -16.38 3.48 -8.60
C ILE A 285 -15.15 3.66 -9.49
N GLU A 286 -14.48 2.56 -9.86
CA GLU A 286 -13.30 2.59 -10.72
C GLU A 286 -13.60 3.18 -12.11
N ALA A 287 -14.74 2.81 -12.70
CA ALA A 287 -15.20 3.34 -13.98
C ALA A 287 -15.56 4.83 -13.90
N ALA A 288 -16.23 5.25 -12.82
CA ALA A 288 -16.55 6.66 -12.58
C ALA A 288 -15.30 7.53 -12.51
N ILE A 289 -14.24 7.04 -11.86
CA ILE A 289 -12.95 7.75 -11.78
C ILE A 289 -12.28 7.81 -13.16
N ASP A 290 -12.26 6.71 -13.92
CA ASP A 290 -11.71 6.72 -15.28
C ASP A 290 -12.43 7.73 -16.16
N GLU A 291 -13.77 7.77 -16.10
CA GLU A 291 -14.58 8.73 -16.88
C GLU A 291 -14.29 10.19 -16.49
N VAL A 292 -14.16 10.50 -15.19
CA VAL A 292 -13.78 11.85 -14.73
C VAL A 292 -12.39 12.22 -15.24
N LEU A 293 -11.43 11.29 -15.24
CA LEU A 293 -10.09 11.52 -15.75
C LEU A 293 -10.03 11.69 -17.27
N GLN A 294 -10.95 11.08 -18.03
CA GLN A 294 -11.13 11.37 -19.47
C GLN A 294 -11.55 12.82 -19.73
N GLY A 295 -12.22 13.45 -18.77
CA GLY A 295 -12.55 14.87 -18.80
C GLY A 295 -11.35 15.80 -18.61
N ILE A 296 -11.67 17.09 -18.43
CA ILE A 296 -10.67 18.16 -18.28
C ILE A 296 -10.29 18.45 -16.83
N TYR A 297 -10.98 17.88 -15.84
CA TYR A 297 -10.81 18.24 -14.43
C TYR A 297 -9.63 17.51 -13.77
N ARG A 298 -8.84 18.23 -12.97
CA ARG A 298 -7.67 17.71 -12.24
C ARG A 298 -7.51 18.39 -10.88
N THR A 299 -7.06 17.67 -9.87
CA THR A 299 -6.54 18.26 -8.62
C THR A 299 -5.09 18.70 -8.81
N TYR A 300 -4.57 19.52 -7.88
CA TYR A 300 -3.28 20.21 -8.05
C TYR A 300 -2.09 19.28 -8.38
N ASP A 301 -2.12 18.05 -7.88
CA ASP A 301 -1.06 17.04 -7.94
C ASP A 301 -1.04 16.24 -9.24
N ILE A 302 -2.13 16.27 -10.01
CA ILE A 302 -2.27 15.63 -11.32
C ILE A 302 -2.62 16.66 -12.42
N MET A 303 -2.31 17.93 -12.17
CA MET A 303 -2.53 19.01 -13.14
C MET A 303 -1.64 18.82 -14.35
N ASP A 304 -2.19 19.18 -15.51
CA ASP A 304 -1.48 19.19 -16.78
C ASP A 304 -1.98 20.35 -17.66
N GLU A 305 -1.25 20.66 -18.72
CA GLU A 305 -1.61 21.72 -19.67
C GLU A 305 -3.00 21.45 -20.30
N GLY A 306 -3.81 22.51 -20.46
CA GLY A 306 -5.17 22.40 -21.00
C GLY A 306 -6.20 21.76 -20.05
N LYS A 307 -5.84 21.45 -18.80
CA LYS A 307 -6.76 20.93 -17.78
C LYS A 307 -7.29 22.03 -16.86
N THR A 308 -8.48 21.81 -16.30
CA THR A 308 -9.12 22.69 -15.32
C THR A 308 -8.85 22.21 -13.91
N LYS A 309 -8.26 23.07 -13.09
CA LYS A 309 -8.00 22.78 -11.68
C LYS A 309 -9.29 22.78 -10.87
N VAL A 310 -9.51 21.74 -10.08
CA VAL A 310 -10.60 21.60 -9.12
C VAL A 310 -10.08 21.29 -7.72
N GLY A 311 -10.90 21.55 -6.70
CA GLY A 311 -10.59 21.19 -5.31
C GLY A 311 -11.01 19.77 -4.95
N THR A 312 -10.81 19.42 -3.68
CA THR A 312 -11.15 18.09 -3.13
C THR A 312 -12.64 17.80 -3.26
N LYS A 313 -13.49 18.74 -2.85
CA LYS A 313 -14.95 18.59 -2.87
C LYS A 313 -15.47 18.44 -4.29
N GLU A 314 -15.04 19.33 -5.18
CA GLU A 314 -15.49 19.35 -6.57
C GLU A 314 -15.07 18.07 -7.31
N MET A 315 -13.86 17.55 -7.06
CA MET A 315 -13.45 16.25 -7.60
C MET A 315 -14.32 15.11 -7.07
N GLY A 316 -14.67 15.13 -5.78
CA GLY A 316 -15.61 14.17 -5.19
C GLY A 316 -17.00 14.23 -5.84
N ASP A 317 -17.56 15.43 -6.01
CA ASP A 317 -18.87 15.63 -6.64
C ASP A 317 -18.90 15.15 -8.09
N LEU A 318 -17.82 15.41 -8.85
CA LEU A 318 -17.66 14.92 -10.22
C LEU A 318 -17.68 13.39 -10.28
N ILE A 319 -16.97 12.71 -9.37
CA ILE A 319 -16.93 11.24 -9.32
C ILE A 319 -18.28 10.68 -8.93
N VAL A 320 -18.94 11.23 -7.90
CA VAL A 320 -20.28 10.80 -7.47
C VAL A 320 -21.29 10.94 -8.61
N GLY A 321 -21.21 12.02 -9.40
CA GLY A 321 -22.06 12.24 -10.57
C GLY A 321 -21.94 11.16 -11.65
N LYS A 322 -20.88 10.34 -11.65
CA LYS A 322 -20.67 9.22 -12.58
C LYS A 322 -21.03 7.85 -12.02
N VAL A 323 -21.22 7.71 -10.70
CA VAL A 323 -21.57 6.43 -10.06
C VAL A 323 -23.05 6.06 -10.25
N GLY A 324 -23.93 7.02 -10.53
CA GLY A 324 -25.38 6.82 -10.68
C GLY A 324 -25.95 7.06 -12.08
N GLY A 325 -25.08 7.17 -13.10
CA GLY A 325 -25.44 7.40 -14.50
C GLY A 325 -25.58 6.12 -15.31
#